data_AF-A0A4Y6PWU5-F1
#
_entry.id   AF-A0A4Y6PWU5-F1
#
_cell.length_a   1.000
_cell.length_b   1.000
_cell.length_c   1.000
_cell.angle_alpha   90.00
_cell.angle_beta   90.00
_cell.angle_gamma   90.00
#
_symmetry.space_group_name_H-M   'P 1'
#
loop_
_entity.id
_entity.type
_entity.pdbx_description
1 polymer ?
#
loop_
_entity_poly.entity_id
_entity_poly.type
_entity_poly.pdbx_seq_one_letter_code
_entity_poly.pdbx_strand_id
1 'polypeptide(L)'
;MAQSDDLGVLDNLVTQFSSPLDCFRELVQNSIDAGSPSVEVWTEYIPGDGHEGTVALHVDDYGEGMDENIIDHQFTRLFASTKEEDLTKIGKFGIGFVSVFALKPKAILVQTGRGGEYWEVLFHEDRSFSKSKLDVPVEGTQLTLFLEGDIHRYTELVEGIQKTLKHWCNHSETEVTFEDRTPVDGGFSDVVVINEPFEVEGKCLTRVEHQGTEIVAAYTHEPVYGFYNRGLTLALTRAGDDVLGFRAHRFRHIAFKIKSRYLEHTLSRETVMRDENYEKAMKLLEEAVDKQLFGALVDELERLAQKPEWTLPEIDRYGEFVSYLEHEPIELLEAIEKRPFIRLLDGKTIHLDALYEAWKRDGRVLVADGPSDLTDELSALDVPVVYGRPPTSSTYDHPLEPVRRLIRRYLTHRVETTLVGRIRKFFGQNLKTKTSGSLTAPEDVYLPVVLDKEVPEEAKPLVETAARLLKEIDAGYRKLTTCELGSPDDDAPLFVLARTLGPVMARPPRGVAEDRPAKRPEAAVNRDHPHFRRLLQLHAHSPEIASYCLAKSLLLTEDRLLDADVDLIAASMPAAAQ
;
A
#
# COMPACT_ATOMS: atom_id res chain seq x y z
N MET A 1 -56.24 -1.65 -27.99
CA MET A 1 -55.72 -0.36 -28.49
C MET A 1 -54.60 0.21 -27.60
N ALA A 2 -53.94 -0.63 -26.79
CA ALA A 2 -52.80 -0.27 -25.92
C ALA A 2 -51.61 -1.21 -26.22
N GLN A 3 -51.20 -1.31 -27.48
CA GLN A 3 -50.13 -2.25 -27.91
C GLN A 3 -48.94 -1.55 -28.58
N SER A 4 -49.08 -0.31 -29.08
CA SER A 4 -48.00 0.38 -29.80
C SER A 4 -47.01 1.13 -28.89
N ASP A 5 -47.47 1.70 -27.78
CA ASP A 5 -46.60 2.45 -26.86
C ASP A 5 -45.72 1.53 -26.00
N ASP A 6 -46.24 0.37 -25.56
CA ASP A 6 -45.50 -0.60 -24.75
C ASP A 6 -44.34 -1.27 -25.53
N LEU A 7 -44.51 -1.47 -26.85
CA LEU A 7 -43.46 -2.03 -27.71
C LEU A 7 -42.25 -1.10 -27.84
N GLY A 8 -42.48 0.21 -27.99
CA GLY A 8 -41.41 1.21 -28.07
C GLY A 8 -40.65 1.38 -26.75
N VAL A 9 -41.34 1.23 -25.62
CA VAL A 9 -40.73 1.24 -24.28
C VAL A 9 -39.89 -0.03 -24.05
N LEU A 10 -40.37 -1.19 -24.50
CA LEU A 10 -39.64 -2.46 -24.39
C LEU A 10 -38.34 -2.45 -25.19
N ASP A 11 -38.39 -2.01 -26.44
CA ASP A 11 -37.20 -1.94 -27.30
C ASP A 11 -36.17 -0.94 -26.74
N ASN A 12 -36.64 0.15 -26.12
CA ASN A 12 -35.78 1.10 -25.40
C ASN A 12 -35.18 0.54 -24.10
N LEU A 13 -35.81 -0.45 -23.45
CA LEU A 13 -35.27 -1.14 -22.27
C LEU A 13 -34.25 -2.21 -22.66
N VAL A 14 -34.55 -2.99 -23.70
CA VAL A 14 -33.67 -4.03 -24.21
C VAL A 14 -32.34 -3.43 -24.73
N THR A 15 -32.39 -2.22 -25.30
CA THR A 15 -31.20 -1.49 -25.77
C THR A 15 -30.35 -0.87 -24.65
N GLN A 16 -30.78 -0.91 -23.38
CA GLN A 16 -30.00 -0.39 -22.25
C GLN A 16 -28.95 -1.37 -21.71
N PHE A 17 -29.01 -2.65 -22.12
CA PHE A 17 -28.00 -3.65 -21.76
C PHE A 17 -26.82 -3.57 -22.73
N SER A 18 -25.59 -3.56 -22.22
CA SER A 18 -24.39 -3.55 -23.05
C SER A 18 -24.12 -4.89 -23.73
N SER A 19 -24.56 -6.00 -23.13
CA SER A 19 -24.55 -7.33 -23.76
C SER A 19 -25.92 -8.01 -23.66
N PRO A 20 -26.43 -8.63 -24.74
CA PRO A 20 -27.64 -9.46 -24.68
C PRO A 20 -27.54 -10.60 -23.67
N LEU A 21 -26.32 -11.10 -23.39
CA LEU A 21 -26.10 -12.17 -22.43
C LEU A 21 -26.23 -11.72 -20.98
N ASP A 22 -26.23 -10.41 -20.68
CA ASP A 22 -26.45 -9.92 -19.32
C ASP A 22 -27.83 -10.31 -18.76
N CYS A 23 -28.75 -10.78 -19.60
CA CYS A 23 -29.98 -11.41 -19.14
C CYS A 23 -29.76 -12.59 -18.18
N PHE A 24 -28.64 -13.33 -18.30
CA PHE A 24 -28.33 -14.42 -17.37
C PHE A 24 -28.07 -13.94 -15.94
N ARG A 25 -27.46 -12.76 -15.76
CA ARG A 25 -27.35 -12.11 -14.45
C ARG A 25 -28.74 -11.85 -13.86
N GLU A 26 -29.68 -11.38 -14.68
CA GLU A 26 -31.04 -11.06 -14.24
C GLU A 26 -31.84 -12.30 -13.87
N LEU A 27 -31.68 -13.39 -14.63
CA LEU A 27 -32.33 -14.67 -14.33
C LEU A 27 -31.79 -15.26 -13.02
N VAL A 28 -30.48 -15.25 -12.81
CA VAL A 28 -29.87 -15.63 -11.51
C VAL A 28 -30.38 -14.74 -10.38
N GLN A 29 -30.45 -13.42 -10.60
CA GLN A 29 -30.99 -12.49 -9.61
C GLN A 29 -32.44 -12.81 -9.24
N ASN A 30 -33.30 -13.09 -10.22
CA ASN A 30 -34.68 -13.48 -9.98
C ASN A 30 -34.78 -14.77 -9.17
N SER A 31 -33.90 -15.74 -9.46
CA SER A 31 -33.81 -17.01 -8.75
C SER A 31 -33.42 -16.81 -7.27
N ILE A 32 -32.44 -15.93 -7.00
CA ILE A 32 -32.04 -15.53 -5.65
C ILE A 32 -33.21 -14.82 -4.93
N ASP A 33 -33.90 -13.91 -5.61
CA ASP A 33 -35.06 -13.19 -5.05
C ASP A 33 -36.27 -14.11 -4.79
N ALA A 34 -36.34 -15.26 -5.47
CA ALA A 34 -37.30 -16.33 -5.23
C ALA A 34 -36.89 -17.27 -4.08
N GLY A 35 -35.72 -17.04 -3.46
CA GLY A 35 -35.20 -17.84 -2.37
C GLY A 35 -34.60 -19.17 -2.80
N SER A 36 -34.18 -19.29 -4.07
CA SER A 36 -33.63 -20.55 -4.57
C SER A 36 -32.29 -20.91 -3.88
N PRO A 37 -32.10 -22.17 -3.43
CA PRO A 37 -30.85 -22.63 -2.84
C PRO A 37 -29.74 -22.85 -3.88
N SER A 38 -30.11 -23.07 -5.15
CA SER A 38 -29.19 -23.22 -6.29
C SER A 38 -29.82 -22.68 -7.58
N VAL A 39 -29.00 -22.35 -8.57
CA VAL A 39 -29.43 -21.97 -9.91
C VAL A 39 -28.63 -22.80 -10.91
N GLU A 40 -29.31 -23.57 -11.73
CA GLU A 40 -28.69 -24.41 -12.75
C GLU A 40 -28.85 -23.74 -14.11
N VAL A 41 -27.73 -23.36 -14.72
CA VAL A 41 -27.72 -22.86 -16.09
C VAL A 41 -27.15 -23.95 -16.98
N TRP A 42 -27.86 -24.31 -18.03
CA TRP A 42 -27.36 -25.33 -18.95
C TRP A 42 -27.78 -25.09 -20.38
N THR A 43 -27.07 -25.71 -21.30
CA THR A 43 -27.21 -25.46 -22.74
C THR A 43 -27.24 -26.75 -23.50
N GLU A 44 -28.02 -26.79 -24.58
CA GLU A 44 -28.03 -27.91 -25.52
C GLU A 44 -28.27 -27.44 -26.95
N TYR A 45 -27.66 -28.14 -27.90
CA TYR A 45 -27.84 -27.95 -29.33
C TYR A 45 -28.62 -29.13 -29.89
N ILE A 46 -29.76 -28.81 -30.51
CA ILE A 46 -30.64 -29.78 -31.17
C ILE A 46 -30.44 -29.60 -32.68
N PRO A 47 -29.77 -30.54 -33.37
CA PRO A 47 -29.54 -30.44 -34.81
C PRO A 47 -30.86 -30.42 -35.59
N GLY A 48 -30.98 -29.52 -36.56
CA GLY A 48 -32.08 -29.49 -37.52
C GLY A 48 -31.75 -30.15 -38.85
N ASP A 49 -32.66 -30.04 -39.81
CA ASP A 49 -32.44 -30.50 -41.18
C ASP A 49 -31.48 -29.53 -41.91
N GLY A 50 -30.18 -29.82 -41.88
CA GLY A 50 -29.15 -29.05 -42.58
C GLY A 50 -28.07 -28.49 -41.64
N HIS A 51 -27.67 -27.24 -41.88
CA HIS A 51 -26.65 -26.55 -41.06
C HIS A 51 -27.24 -25.74 -39.90
N GLU A 52 -28.55 -25.49 -39.90
CA GLU A 52 -29.27 -24.79 -38.84
C GLU A 52 -29.93 -25.78 -37.89
N GLY A 53 -29.91 -25.46 -36.59
CA GLY A 53 -30.56 -26.21 -35.52
C GLY A 53 -31.20 -25.28 -34.50
N THR A 54 -31.63 -25.86 -33.39
CA THR A 54 -32.18 -25.12 -32.24
C THR A 54 -31.15 -25.11 -31.12
N VAL A 55 -30.79 -23.93 -30.67
CA VAL A 55 -30.02 -23.71 -29.44
C VAL A 55 -31.02 -23.51 -28.30
N ALA A 56 -31.02 -24.40 -27.31
CA ALA A 56 -31.83 -24.25 -26.12
C ALA A 56 -30.94 -23.83 -24.94
N LEU A 57 -31.29 -22.72 -24.31
CA LEU A 57 -30.59 -22.15 -23.15
C LEU A 57 -31.53 -22.23 -21.95
N HIS A 58 -31.09 -22.89 -20.90
CA HIS A 58 -31.92 -23.22 -19.74
C HIS A 58 -31.43 -22.52 -18.49
N VAL A 59 -32.37 -22.06 -17.66
CA VAL A 59 -32.12 -21.55 -16.31
C VAL A 59 -33.19 -22.12 -15.38
N ASP A 60 -32.76 -22.97 -14.46
CA ASP A 60 -33.63 -23.64 -13.51
C ASP A 60 -33.33 -23.15 -12.08
N ASP A 61 -34.40 -22.83 -11.35
CA ASP A 61 -34.36 -22.48 -9.94
C ASP A 61 -35.37 -23.30 -9.14
N TYR A 62 -35.08 -23.48 -7.86
CA TYR A 62 -35.86 -24.25 -6.90
C TYR A 62 -36.46 -23.34 -5.82
N GLY A 63 -36.77 -22.10 -6.18
CA GLY A 63 -37.38 -21.10 -5.30
C GLY A 63 -38.89 -21.29 -5.13
N GLU A 64 -39.59 -20.21 -4.73
CA GLU A 64 -41.03 -20.25 -4.46
C GLU A 64 -41.92 -20.50 -5.69
N GLY A 65 -41.41 -20.30 -6.90
CA GLY A 65 -42.18 -20.34 -8.14
C GLY A 65 -43.35 -19.34 -8.18
N MET A 66 -44.24 -19.53 -9.17
CA MET A 66 -45.39 -18.66 -9.44
C MET A 66 -46.71 -19.43 -9.47
N ASP A 67 -47.77 -18.80 -8.95
CA ASP A 67 -49.16 -19.26 -9.12
C ASP A 67 -49.84 -18.51 -10.27
N GLU A 68 -51.09 -18.86 -10.58
CA GLU A 68 -51.83 -18.24 -11.69
C GLU A 68 -51.92 -16.70 -11.55
N ASN A 69 -52.13 -16.23 -10.33
CA ASN A 69 -52.32 -14.83 -10.02
C ASN A 69 -51.02 -14.04 -10.20
N ILE A 70 -49.88 -14.58 -9.77
CA ILE A 70 -48.56 -13.97 -10.01
C ILE A 70 -48.29 -13.89 -11.52
N ILE A 71 -48.61 -14.96 -12.26
CA ILE A 71 -48.43 -14.99 -13.72
C ILE A 71 -49.23 -13.86 -14.39
N ASP A 72 -50.52 -13.75 -14.11
CA ASP A 72 -51.44 -12.82 -14.80
C ASP A 72 -51.28 -11.35 -14.39
N HIS A 73 -50.78 -11.10 -13.18
CA HIS A 73 -50.75 -9.76 -12.60
C HIS A 73 -49.35 -9.18 -12.43
N GLN A 74 -48.30 -10.01 -12.37
CA GLN A 74 -46.92 -9.54 -12.15
C GLN A 74 -46.00 -9.95 -13.31
N PHE A 75 -45.95 -11.24 -13.64
CA PHE A 75 -44.97 -11.76 -14.60
C PHE A 75 -45.25 -11.33 -16.04
N THR A 76 -46.52 -11.40 -16.47
CA THR A 76 -46.93 -11.08 -17.85
C THR A 76 -47.22 -9.59 -18.07
N ARG A 77 -47.15 -8.76 -17.01
CA ARG A 77 -47.38 -7.32 -17.08
C ARG A 77 -46.06 -6.56 -16.95
N LEU A 78 -45.66 -5.87 -18.01
CA LEU A 78 -44.52 -4.96 -17.99
C LEU A 78 -44.67 -3.93 -16.85
N PHE A 79 -43.63 -3.76 -16.04
CA PHE A 79 -43.56 -2.83 -14.89
C PHE A 79 -44.41 -3.13 -13.66
N ALA A 80 -45.07 -4.29 -13.56
CA ALA A 80 -45.84 -4.67 -12.38
C ALA A 80 -44.97 -5.29 -11.27
N SER A 81 -43.95 -4.57 -10.80
CA SER A 81 -43.15 -5.02 -9.66
C SER A 81 -43.71 -4.47 -8.35
N THR A 82 -44.07 -5.36 -7.42
CA THR A 82 -44.50 -5.02 -6.05
C THR A 82 -43.35 -5.05 -5.03
N LYS A 83 -42.08 -5.08 -5.49
CA LYS A 83 -40.90 -5.39 -4.66
C LYS A 83 -40.14 -4.17 -4.14
N GLU A 84 -40.69 -2.95 -4.26
CA GLU A 84 -39.97 -1.71 -3.90
C GLU A 84 -39.62 -1.59 -2.39
N GLU A 85 -40.39 -2.21 -1.50
CA GLU A 85 -40.21 -2.11 -0.04
C GLU A 85 -39.44 -3.28 0.60
N ASP A 86 -39.08 -4.32 -0.16
CA ASP A 86 -38.41 -5.51 0.38
C ASP A 86 -36.89 -5.43 0.19
N LEU A 87 -36.18 -5.06 1.26
CA LEU A 87 -34.71 -4.99 1.31
C LEU A 87 -34.03 -6.37 1.18
N THR A 88 -34.80 -7.46 1.14
CA THR A 88 -34.32 -8.81 0.83
C THR A 88 -34.48 -9.16 -0.65
N LYS A 89 -34.79 -8.21 -1.53
CA LYS A 89 -34.86 -8.45 -2.98
C LYS A 89 -34.03 -7.43 -3.74
N ILE A 90 -33.33 -7.89 -4.77
CA ILE A 90 -32.42 -7.07 -5.58
C ILE A 90 -33.19 -6.40 -6.71
N GLY A 91 -34.16 -7.10 -7.31
CA GLY A 91 -34.94 -6.61 -8.45
C GLY A 91 -36.12 -5.73 -8.05
N LYS A 92 -36.04 -4.42 -8.31
CA LYS A 92 -37.13 -3.46 -8.02
C LYS A 92 -38.02 -3.13 -9.21
N PHE A 93 -37.50 -3.18 -10.43
CA PHE A 93 -38.12 -2.55 -11.60
C PHE A 93 -39.00 -3.47 -12.46
N GLY A 94 -39.07 -4.78 -12.18
CA GLY A 94 -39.90 -5.71 -12.97
C GLY A 94 -39.45 -5.90 -14.43
N ILE A 95 -38.22 -5.46 -14.76
CA ILE A 95 -37.64 -5.53 -16.11
C ILE A 95 -36.66 -6.70 -16.31
N GLY A 96 -36.34 -7.45 -15.24
CA GLY A 96 -35.33 -8.51 -15.29
C GLY A 96 -35.63 -9.58 -16.33
N PHE A 97 -36.88 -10.07 -16.37
CA PHE A 97 -37.31 -11.05 -17.37
C PHE A 97 -37.29 -10.49 -18.80
N VAL A 98 -37.62 -9.21 -19.00
CA VAL A 98 -37.63 -8.58 -20.33
C VAL A 98 -36.27 -8.65 -21.03
N SER A 99 -35.18 -8.65 -20.25
CA SER A 99 -33.82 -8.71 -20.79
C SER A 99 -33.57 -9.93 -21.69
N VAL A 100 -34.27 -11.05 -21.50
CA VAL A 100 -34.09 -12.26 -22.31
C VAL A 100 -34.49 -12.05 -23.78
N PHE A 101 -35.37 -11.08 -24.07
CA PHE A 101 -35.75 -10.75 -25.44
C PHE A 101 -34.62 -10.09 -26.23
N ALA A 102 -33.54 -9.64 -25.57
CA ALA A 102 -32.33 -9.14 -26.24
C ALA A 102 -31.67 -10.20 -27.15
N LEU A 103 -31.81 -11.47 -26.79
CA LEU A 103 -31.30 -12.61 -27.56
C LEU A 103 -32.14 -12.96 -28.79
N LYS A 104 -33.30 -12.30 -28.95
CA LYS A 104 -34.29 -12.55 -30.02
C LYS A 104 -34.67 -14.04 -30.13
N PRO A 105 -35.20 -14.64 -29.04
CA PRO A 105 -35.63 -16.03 -29.08
C PRO A 105 -36.81 -16.25 -30.01
N LYS A 106 -36.88 -17.44 -30.60
CA LYS A 106 -38.03 -17.95 -31.36
C LYS A 106 -39.19 -18.32 -30.44
N ALA A 107 -38.88 -18.78 -29.24
CA ALA A 107 -39.83 -19.03 -28.18
C ALA A 107 -39.14 -18.97 -26.81
N ILE A 108 -39.91 -18.67 -25.78
CA ILE A 108 -39.49 -18.77 -24.38
C ILE A 108 -40.52 -19.63 -23.66
N LEU A 109 -40.08 -20.76 -23.11
CA LEU A 109 -40.89 -21.62 -22.29
C LEU A 109 -40.58 -21.36 -20.82
N VAL A 110 -41.61 -21.15 -20.02
CA VAL A 110 -41.50 -21.02 -18.57
C VAL A 110 -42.43 -22.02 -17.93
N GLN A 111 -41.88 -22.95 -17.17
CA GLN A 111 -42.62 -23.90 -16.37
C GLN A 111 -42.38 -23.58 -14.89
N THR A 112 -43.43 -23.50 -14.09
CA THR A 112 -43.30 -23.03 -12.70
C THR A 112 -44.35 -23.65 -11.80
N GLY A 113 -44.03 -23.81 -10.52
CA GLY A 113 -44.95 -24.34 -9.54
C GLY A 113 -44.93 -23.60 -8.21
N ARG A 114 -46.13 -23.31 -7.68
CA ARG A 114 -46.32 -22.69 -6.35
C ARG A 114 -47.60 -23.19 -5.71
N GLY A 115 -47.54 -23.55 -4.42
CA GLY A 115 -48.76 -23.87 -3.65
C GLY A 115 -49.57 -25.05 -4.18
N GLY A 116 -48.95 -25.99 -4.91
CA GLY A 116 -49.63 -27.15 -5.53
C GLY A 116 -50.28 -26.85 -6.88
N GLU A 117 -50.06 -25.66 -7.44
CA GLU A 117 -50.39 -25.32 -8.82
C GLU A 117 -49.14 -25.38 -9.69
N TYR A 118 -49.29 -25.85 -10.93
CA TYR A 118 -48.22 -25.98 -11.91
C TYR A 118 -48.68 -25.39 -13.22
N TRP A 119 -47.87 -24.50 -13.77
CA TRP A 119 -48.23 -23.69 -14.92
C TRP A 119 -47.12 -23.69 -15.95
N GLU A 120 -47.53 -23.63 -17.20
CA GLU A 120 -46.66 -23.41 -18.35
C GLU A 120 -47.07 -22.11 -19.03
N VAL A 121 -46.08 -21.27 -19.34
CA VAL A 121 -46.24 -20.04 -20.10
C VAL A 121 -45.26 -20.09 -21.28
N LEU A 122 -45.81 -20.08 -22.48
CA LEU A 122 -45.03 -20.07 -23.72
C LEU A 122 -45.15 -18.69 -24.38
N PHE A 123 -44.06 -17.93 -24.39
CA PHE A 123 -43.97 -16.70 -25.19
C PHE A 123 -43.51 -17.05 -26.61
N HIS A 124 -44.23 -16.54 -27.59
CA HIS A 124 -43.95 -16.70 -29.02
C HIS A 124 -42.98 -15.61 -29.51
N GLU A 125 -42.43 -15.78 -30.72
CA GLU A 125 -41.50 -14.83 -31.35
C GLU A 125 -42.07 -13.39 -31.43
N ASP A 126 -43.39 -13.26 -31.62
CA ASP A 126 -44.10 -11.97 -31.65
C ASP A 126 -44.40 -11.38 -30.25
N ARG A 127 -43.85 -12.00 -29.20
CA ARG A 127 -44.02 -11.65 -27.78
C ARG A 127 -45.43 -11.88 -27.23
N SER A 128 -46.36 -12.42 -28.02
CA SER A 128 -47.62 -12.95 -27.48
C SER A 128 -47.33 -14.19 -26.63
N PHE A 129 -48.24 -14.55 -25.71
CA PHE A 129 -48.05 -15.73 -24.88
C PHE A 129 -49.31 -16.59 -24.79
N SER A 130 -49.09 -17.89 -24.59
CA SER A 130 -50.11 -18.86 -24.19
C SER A 130 -49.79 -19.38 -22.79
N LYS A 131 -50.83 -19.65 -22.01
CA LYS A 131 -50.75 -20.15 -20.64
C LYS A 131 -51.57 -21.43 -20.52
N SER A 132 -51.01 -22.49 -19.96
CA SER A 132 -51.69 -23.77 -19.73
C SER A 132 -51.35 -24.31 -18.33
N LYS A 133 -52.25 -25.14 -17.78
CA LYS A 133 -51.99 -25.82 -16.51
C LYS A 133 -51.27 -27.13 -16.78
N LEU A 134 -50.28 -27.45 -15.96
CA LEU A 134 -49.55 -28.71 -16.02
C LEU A 134 -50.13 -29.72 -15.04
N ASP A 135 -50.18 -30.98 -15.46
CA ASP A 135 -50.57 -32.13 -14.62
C ASP A 135 -49.38 -32.75 -13.87
N VAL A 136 -48.16 -32.36 -14.24
CA VAL A 136 -46.91 -32.83 -13.64
C VAL A 136 -46.38 -31.75 -12.71
N PRO A 137 -45.94 -32.11 -11.49
CA PRO A 137 -45.37 -31.15 -10.57
C PRO A 137 -44.06 -30.56 -11.11
N VAL A 138 -43.93 -29.24 -10.97
CA VAL A 138 -42.72 -28.47 -11.25
C VAL A 138 -42.29 -27.82 -9.94
N GLU A 139 -41.01 -27.93 -9.58
CA GLU A 139 -40.42 -27.22 -8.44
C GLU A 139 -39.81 -25.91 -8.93
N GLY A 140 -40.04 -24.81 -8.20
CA GLY A 140 -39.52 -23.49 -8.54
C GLY A 140 -39.93 -23.01 -9.94
N THR A 141 -38.95 -22.61 -10.74
CA THR A 141 -39.14 -22.14 -12.11
C THR A 141 -38.07 -22.71 -13.04
N GLN A 142 -38.49 -23.23 -14.17
CA GLN A 142 -37.64 -23.70 -15.26
C GLN A 142 -37.89 -22.81 -16.47
N LEU A 143 -36.84 -22.19 -17.00
CA LEU A 143 -36.91 -21.29 -18.13
C LEU A 143 -36.06 -21.82 -19.28
N THR A 144 -36.64 -21.94 -20.46
CA THR A 144 -35.93 -22.32 -21.70
C THR A 144 -36.08 -21.24 -22.77
N LEU A 145 -34.95 -20.74 -23.26
CA LEU A 145 -34.89 -19.87 -24.44
C LEU A 145 -34.55 -20.71 -25.67
N PHE A 146 -35.41 -20.68 -26.69
CA PHE A 146 -35.16 -21.34 -27.96
C PHE A 146 -34.65 -20.34 -28.99
N LEU A 147 -33.40 -20.49 -29.42
CA LEU A 147 -32.79 -19.69 -30.47
C LEU A 147 -32.57 -20.55 -31.72
N GLU A 148 -32.69 -19.93 -32.89
CA GLU A 148 -32.28 -20.54 -34.16
C GLU A 148 -30.78 -20.29 -34.37
N GLY A 149 -30.00 -21.31 -34.72
CA GLY A 149 -28.56 -21.14 -34.90
C GLY A 149 -27.85 -22.40 -35.38
N ASP A 150 -26.65 -22.22 -35.92
CA ASP A 150 -25.74 -23.33 -36.21
C ASP A 150 -24.86 -23.66 -35.00
N ILE A 151 -24.01 -24.69 -35.14
CA ILE A 151 -23.09 -25.14 -34.09
C ILE A 151 -22.04 -24.07 -33.72
N HIS A 152 -21.71 -23.18 -34.65
CA HIS A 152 -20.76 -22.08 -34.39
C HIS A 152 -21.38 -21.04 -33.46
N ARG A 153 -22.60 -20.59 -33.78
CA ARG A 153 -23.37 -19.70 -32.91
C ARG A 153 -23.61 -20.34 -31.54
N TYR A 154 -23.88 -21.64 -31.48
CA TYR A 154 -24.00 -22.38 -30.22
C TYR A 154 -22.73 -22.26 -29.37
N THR A 155 -21.57 -22.55 -29.96
CA THR A 155 -20.28 -22.50 -29.27
C THR A 155 -19.97 -21.09 -28.73
N GLU A 156 -20.26 -20.05 -29.53
CA GLU A 156 -20.13 -18.66 -29.10
C GLU A 156 -21.03 -18.31 -27.90
N LEU A 157 -22.26 -18.83 -27.89
CA LEU A 157 -23.21 -18.63 -26.79
C LEU A 157 -22.74 -19.37 -25.52
N VAL A 158 -22.29 -20.63 -25.63
CA VAL A 158 -21.75 -21.40 -24.50
C VAL A 158 -20.61 -20.64 -23.82
N GLU A 159 -19.60 -20.23 -24.60
CA GLU A 159 -18.49 -19.45 -24.06
C GLU A 159 -18.92 -18.11 -23.46
N GLY A 160 -19.84 -17.41 -24.15
CA GLY A 160 -20.36 -16.13 -23.72
C GLY A 160 -21.10 -16.21 -22.40
N ILE A 161 -22.02 -17.17 -22.26
CA ILE A 161 -22.83 -17.38 -21.05
C ILE A 161 -21.92 -17.71 -19.87
N GLN A 162 -20.96 -18.63 -20.05
CA GLN A 162 -20.04 -18.99 -18.99
C GLN A 162 -19.21 -17.77 -18.54
N LYS A 163 -18.70 -16.96 -19.48
CA LYS A 163 -17.96 -15.71 -19.16
C LYS A 163 -18.84 -14.69 -18.44
N THR A 164 -20.08 -14.51 -18.89
CA THR A 164 -21.06 -13.60 -18.26
C THR A 164 -21.39 -14.05 -16.84
N LEU A 165 -21.67 -15.33 -16.61
CA LEU A 165 -21.95 -15.87 -15.28
C LEU A 165 -20.74 -15.69 -14.34
N LYS A 166 -19.52 -15.99 -14.80
CA LYS A 166 -18.30 -15.74 -14.02
C LYS A 166 -18.08 -14.26 -13.71
N HIS A 167 -18.42 -13.36 -14.62
CA HIS A 167 -18.24 -11.93 -14.37
C HIS A 167 -19.27 -11.39 -13.35
N TRP A 168 -20.52 -11.78 -13.48
CA TRP A 168 -21.62 -11.19 -12.72
C TRP A 168 -22.02 -11.95 -11.47
N CYS A 169 -21.79 -13.27 -11.41
CA CYS A 169 -22.38 -14.17 -10.41
C CYS A 169 -21.34 -14.98 -9.63
N ASN A 170 -20.04 -14.80 -9.87
CA ASN A 170 -18.99 -15.60 -9.21
C ASN A 170 -18.97 -15.47 -7.68
N HIS A 171 -19.55 -14.44 -7.09
CA HIS A 171 -19.61 -14.31 -5.64
C HIS A 171 -21.01 -14.48 -5.06
N SER A 172 -21.96 -14.96 -5.88
CA SER A 172 -23.35 -15.21 -5.50
C SER A 172 -23.44 -16.00 -4.19
N GLU A 173 -24.38 -15.60 -3.33
CA GLU A 173 -24.70 -16.32 -2.09
C GLU A 173 -25.42 -17.66 -2.37
N THR A 174 -26.10 -17.74 -3.52
CA THR A 174 -26.70 -18.97 -4.05
C THR A 174 -25.72 -19.67 -4.98
N GLU A 175 -25.64 -21.01 -4.90
CA GLU A 175 -24.82 -21.80 -5.83
C GLU A 175 -25.33 -21.66 -7.26
N VAL A 176 -24.44 -21.35 -8.19
CA VAL A 176 -24.73 -21.22 -9.63
C VAL A 176 -23.85 -22.21 -10.37
N THR A 177 -24.46 -23.08 -11.17
CA THR A 177 -23.76 -24.06 -11.99
C THR A 177 -23.97 -23.80 -13.47
N PHE A 178 -23.01 -24.24 -14.29
CA PHE A 178 -23.06 -24.19 -15.73
C PHE A 178 -22.75 -25.56 -16.35
N GLU A 179 -23.59 -26.05 -17.24
CA GLU A 179 -23.39 -27.31 -17.95
C GLU A 179 -23.67 -27.18 -19.47
N ASP A 180 -22.74 -27.67 -20.30
CA ASP A 180 -22.98 -27.88 -21.73
C ASP A 180 -23.37 -29.35 -21.94
N ARG A 181 -24.65 -29.58 -22.24
CA ARG A 181 -25.24 -30.91 -22.45
C ARG A 181 -25.18 -31.36 -23.91
N THR A 182 -24.58 -30.58 -24.80
CA THR A 182 -24.30 -31.05 -26.17
C THR A 182 -23.11 -32.00 -26.14
N PRO A 183 -23.25 -33.24 -26.64
CA PRO A 183 -22.14 -34.19 -26.63
C PRO A 183 -20.96 -33.71 -27.49
N VAL A 184 -19.76 -33.68 -26.91
CA VAL A 184 -18.50 -33.42 -27.61
C VAL A 184 -17.70 -34.72 -27.62
N ASP A 185 -17.29 -35.19 -28.80
CA ASP A 185 -16.54 -36.44 -29.00
C ASP A 185 -17.16 -37.69 -28.32
N GLY A 186 -18.48 -37.71 -28.13
CA GLY A 186 -19.22 -38.82 -27.52
C GLY A 186 -19.31 -38.81 -25.99
N GLY A 187 -18.87 -37.73 -25.33
CA GLY A 187 -19.06 -37.48 -23.89
C GLY A 187 -19.79 -36.16 -23.61
N PHE A 188 -20.23 -35.98 -22.37
CA PHE A 188 -20.81 -34.72 -21.88
C PHE A 188 -19.73 -33.90 -21.17
N SER A 189 -19.87 -32.57 -21.19
CA SER A 189 -19.00 -31.69 -20.43
C SER A 189 -19.28 -31.83 -18.92
N ASP A 190 -18.25 -31.66 -18.10
CA ASP A 190 -18.43 -31.61 -16.66
C ASP A 190 -19.22 -30.37 -16.24
N VAL A 191 -20.03 -30.51 -15.18
CA VAL A 191 -20.71 -29.38 -14.55
C VAL A 191 -19.67 -28.44 -13.93
N VAL A 192 -19.75 -27.15 -14.26
CA VAL A 192 -18.87 -26.10 -13.76
C VAL A 192 -19.59 -25.31 -12.68
N VAL A 193 -19.02 -25.28 -11.47
CA VAL A 193 -19.48 -24.35 -10.41
C VAL A 193 -18.94 -22.95 -10.72
N ILE A 194 -19.83 -21.96 -10.78
CA ILE A 194 -19.50 -20.57 -11.10
C ILE A 194 -19.00 -19.81 -9.85
N ASN A 195 -19.45 -20.20 -8.66
CA ASN A 195 -19.08 -19.53 -7.42
C ASN A 195 -17.59 -19.65 -7.10
N GLU A 196 -17.03 -18.57 -6.56
CA GLU A 196 -15.64 -18.39 -6.16
C GLU A 196 -15.61 -17.74 -4.76
N PRO A 197 -14.58 -18.02 -3.94
CA PRO A 197 -14.39 -17.38 -2.66
C PRO A 197 -14.43 -15.84 -2.74
N PHE A 198 -15.10 -15.21 -1.78
CA PHE A 198 -15.14 -13.75 -1.68
C PHE A 198 -13.81 -13.21 -1.12
N GLU A 199 -12.82 -13.05 -1.99
CA GLU A 199 -11.46 -12.65 -1.68
C GLU A 199 -10.88 -11.65 -2.68
N VAL A 200 -9.79 -10.97 -2.29
CA VAL A 200 -8.98 -10.14 -3.19
C VAL A 200 -7.52 -10.56 -3.13
N GLU A 201 -6.82 -10.43 -4.25
CA GLU A 201 -5.38 -10.64 -4.28
C GLU A 201 -4.65 -9.47 -3.59
N GLY A 202 -3.61 -9.80 -2.83
CA GLY A 202 -2.76 -8.80 -2.20
C GLY A 202 -2.14 -9.27 -0.89
N LYS A 203 -1.61 -8.32 -0.13
CA LYS A 203 -0.96 -8.52 1.15
C LYS A 203 -1.86 -8.05 2.29
N CYS A 204 -1.68 -8.65 3.46
CA CYS A 204 -2.44 -8.31 4.67
C CYS A 204 -3.97 -8.44 4.47
N LEU A 205 -4.40 -9.45 3.70
CA LEU A 205 -5.80 -9.71 3.42
C LEU A 205 -6.62 -9.67 4.73
N THR A 206 -7.61 -8.81 4.74
CA THR A 206 -8.45 -8.57 5.90
C THR A 206 -9.90 -8.70 5.50
N ARG A 207 -10.70 -9.37 6.35
CA ARG A 207 -12.16 -9.48 6.21
C ARG A 207 -12.84 -8.81 7.40
N VAL A 208 -13.83 -7.98 7.13
CA VAL A 208 -14.65 -7.30 8.13
C VAL A 208 -16.11 -7.50 7.78
N GLU A 209 -16.90 -7.93 8.77
CA GLU A 209 -18.35 -8.11 8.64
C GLU A 209 -19.08 -7.11 9.53
N HIS A 210 -20.06 -6.44 8.93
CA HIS A 210 -21.06 -5.62 9.58
C HIS A 210 -22.44 -6.15 9.22
N GLN A 211 -23.49 -5.69 9.91
CA GLN A 211 -24.85 -6.15 9.64
C GLN A 211 -25.30 -5.85 8.18
N GLY A 212 -25.29 -6.89 7.35
CA GLY A 212 -25.66 -6.80 5.93
C GLY A 212 -24.57 -6.26 4.99
N THR A 213 -23.33 -6.13 5.48
CA THR A 213 -22.17 -5.69 4.69
C THR A 213 -20.94 -6.53 5.02
N GLU A 214 -20.31 -7.13 4.01
CA GLU A 214 -19.03 -7.83 4.09
C GLU A 214 -17.99 -7.06 3.28
N ILE A 215 -16.82 -6.81 3.87
CA ILE A 215 -15.71 -6.10 3.24
C ILE A 215 -14.49 -6.99 3.28
N VAL A 216 -13.83 -7.12 2.13
CA VAL A 216 -12.52 -7.76 2.03
C VAL A 216 -11.56 -6.79 1.35
N ALA A 217 -10.41 -6.55 1.96
CA ALA A 217 -9.41 -5.61 1.44
C ALA A 217 -7.98 -6.14 1.63
N ALA A 218 -7.08 -5.74 0.73
CA ALA A 218 -5.67 -6.08 0.77
C ALA A 218 -4.81 -5.00 0.10
N TYR A 219 -3.55 -4.93 0.51
CA TYR A 219 -2.56 -4.07 -0.14
C TYR A 219 -2.03 -4.67 -1.43
N THR A 220 -1.96 -3.89 -2.50
CA THR A 220 -1.43 -4.31 -3.80
C THR A 220 -1.04 -3.11 -4.65
N HIS A 221 -0.15 -3.30 -5.64
CA HIS A 221 0.17 -2.28 -6.64
C HIS A 221 -0.79 -2.31 -7.85
N GLU A 222 -1.60 -3.36 -7.99
CA GLU A 222 -2.62 -3.49 -9.03
C GLU A 222 -4.02 -3.62 -8.40
N PRO A 223 -4.55 -2.55 -7.81
CA PRO A 223 -5.82 -2.62 -7.10
C PRO A 223 -6.99 -2.90 -8.05
N VAL A 224 -7.90 -3.75 -7.57
CA VAL A 224 -9.20 -4.00 -8.18
C VAL A 224 -10.26 -3.57 -7.17
N TYR A 225 -11.28 -2.86 -7.64
CA TYR A 225 -12.38 -2.34 -6.85
C TYR A 225 -13.67 -3.04 -7.26
N GLY A 226 -14.26 -3.82 -6.35
CA GLY A 226 -15.48 -4.59 -6.59
C GLY A 226 -16.61 -4.19 -5.64
N PHE A 227 -17.79 -3.93 -6.21
CA PHE A 227 -19.03 -3.65 -5.49
C PHE A 227 -20.05 -4.73 -5.80
N TYR A 228 -20.68 -5.28 -4.78
CA TYR A 228 -21.59 -6.42 -4.90
C TYR A 228 -22.86 -6.22 -4.07
N ASN A 229 -23.97 -6.78 -4.54
CA ASN A 229 -25.19 -6.97 -3.77
C ASN A 229 -25.54 -8.46 -3.78
N ARG A 230 -25.61 -9.09 -2.59
CA ARG A 230 -25.80 -10.55 -2.42
C ARG A 230 -24.87 -11.41 -3.27
N GLY A 231 -23.66 -10.91 -3.51
CA GLY A 231 -22.68 -11.61 -4.32
C GLY A 231 -22.77 -11.37 -5.83
N LEU A 232 -23.80 -10.68 -6.32
CA LEU A 232 -23.87 -10.25 -7.71
C LEU A 232 -23.06 -8.98 -7.92
N THR A 233 -22.23 -8.96 -8.96
CA THR A 233 -21.38 -7.82 -9.31
C THR A 233 -22.26 -6.62 -9.72
N LEU A 234 -22.02 -5.48 -9.08
CA LEU A 234 -22.58 -4.18 -9.49
C LEU A 234 -21.58 -3.38 -10.31
N ALA A 235 -20.31 -3.42 -9.89
CA ALA A 235 -19.18 -2.80 -10.57
C ALA A 235 -17.91 -3.56 -10.22
N LEU A 236 -17.05 -3.81 -11.21
CA LEU A 236 -15.72 -4.37 -11.01
C LEU A 236 -14.74 -3.65 -11.94
N THR A 237 -13.80 -2.89 -11.38
CA THR A 237 -12.91 -2.05 -12.18
C THR A 237 -11.54 -1.87 -11.56
N ARG A 238 -10.54 -1.59 -12.41
CA ARG A 238 -9.21 -1.08 -12.01
C ARG A 238 -9.14 0.45 -12.07
N ALA A 239 -10.08 1.10 -12.74
CA ALA A 239 -10.16 2.55 -12.86
C ALA A 239 -10.87 3.15 -11.64
N GLY A 240 -10.08 3.54 -10.63
CA GLY A 240 -10.61 4.02 -9.35
C GLY A 240 -11.43 5.31 -9.47
N ASP A 241 -11.09 6.21 -10.39
CA ASP A 241 -11.78 7.50 -10.55
C ASP A 241 -13.28 7.32 -10.89
N ASP A 242 -13.60 6.26 -11.64
CA ASP A 242 -14.95 5.96 -12.16
C ASP A 242 -15.91 5.43 -11.09
N VAL A 243 -15.41 4.95 -9.95
CA VAL A 243 -16.25 4.44 -8.85
C VAL A 243 -15.98 5.15 -7.53
N LEU A 244 -14.76 5.56 -7.24
CA LEU A 244 -14.34 6.15 -5.95
C LEU A 244 -14.36 7.68 -5.93
N GLY A 245 -14.33 8.34 -7.10
CA GLY A 245 -14.24 9.80 -7.19
C GLY A 245 -13.04 10.35 -6.43
N PHE A 246 -13.24 11.33 -5.53
CA PHE A 246 -12.15 11.95 -4.77
C PHE A 246 -11.38 10.97 -3.87
N ARG A 247 -11.94 9.79 -3.58
CA ARG A 247 -11.30 8.75 -2.77
C ARG A 247 -10.27 7.92 -3.57
N ALA A 248 -10.26 7.99 -4.90
CA ALA A 248 -9.39 7.15 -5.74
C ALA A 248 -7.91 7.20 -5.31
N HIS A 249 -7.42 8.38 -4.94
CA HIS A 249 -6.05 8.52 -4.42
C HIS A 249 -5.79 7.72 -3.14
N ARG A 250 -6.75 7.62 -2.21
CA ARG A 250 -6.60 6.89 -0.94
C ARG A 250 -6.46 5.38 -1.16
N PHE A 251 -7.10 4.86 -2.20
CA PHE A 251 -7.20 3.42 -2.49
C PHE A 251 -6.27 2.96 -3.62
N ARG A 252 -5.38 3.83 -4.14
CA ARG A 252 -4.48 3.52 -5.27
C ARG A 252 -3.55 2.32 -5.04
N HIS A 253 -3.38 1.90 -3.80
CA HIS A 253 -2.56 0.76 -3.39
C HIS A 253 -3.35 -0.28 -2.58
N ILE A 254 -4.69 -0.26 -2.69
CA ILE A 254 -5.61 -1.09 -1.92
C ILE A 254 -6.65 -1.69 -2.86
N ALA A 255 -6.63 -3.02 -3.01
CA ALA A 255 -7.74 -3.75 -3.62
C ALA A 255 -8.82 -3.98 -2.57
N PHE A 256 -10.09 -3.94 -3.00
CA PHE A 256 -11.19 -4.33 -2.14
C PHE A 256 -12.36 -4.92 -2.92
N LYS A 257 -13.12 -5.77 -2.22
CA LYS A 257 -14.49 -6.13 -2.58
C LYS A 257 -15.40 -5.79 -1.42
N ILE A 258 -16.50 -5.09 -1.70
CA ILE A 258 -17.54 -4.78 -0.73
C ILE A 258 -18.87 -5.37 -1.21
N LYS A 259 -19.43 -6.28 -0.41
CA LYS A 259 -20.75 -6.87 -0.62
C LYS A 259 -21.71 -6.27 0.39
N SER A 260 -22.75 -5.61 -0.06
CA SER A 260 -23.76 -5.02 0.82
C SER A 260 -25.14 -5.09 0.20
N ARG A 261 -26.13 -5.50 1.01
CA ARG A 261 -27.54 -5.55 0.59
C ARG A 261 -28.16 -4.17 0.33
N TYR A 262 -27.49 -3.11 0.78
CA TYR A 262 -27.94 -1.73 0.61
C TYR A 262 -27.35 -1.06 -0.63
N LEU A 263 -26.40 -1.69 -1.31
CA LEU A 263 -25.83 -1.17 -2.55
C LEU A 263 -26.73 -1.52 -3.72
N GLU A 264 -26.97 -0.54 -4.58
CA GLU A 264 -27.83 -0.69 -5.76
C GLU A 264 -27.05 -0.35 -7.02
N HIS A 265 -27.53 -0.83 -8.16
CA HIS A 265 -26.98 -0.47 -9.46
C HIS A 265 -27.64 0.80 -10.01
N THR A 266 -26.96 1.50 -10.91
CA THR A 266 -27.57 2.55 -11.74
C THR A 266 -28.59 1.97 -12.71
N LEU A 267 -29.42 2.81 -13.34
CA LEU A 267 -30.34 2.36 -14.40
C LEU A 267 -29.65 1.56 -15.52
N SER A 268 -28.41 1.92 -15.87
CA SER A 268 -27.61 1.19 -16.86
C SER A 268 -27.09 -0.17 -16.39
N ARG A 269 -27.20 -0.49 -15.10
CA ARG A 269 -26.78 -1.76 -14.47
C ARG A 269 -25.28 -2.07 -14.49
N GLU A 270 -24.47 -1.14 -14.97
CA GLU A 270 -23.02 -1.30 -15.14
C GLU A 270 -22.18 -0.72 -14.00
N THR A 271 -22.78 0.08 -13.13
CA THR A 271 -22.07 0.69 -12.02
C THR A 271 -22.94 0.80 -10.78
N VAL A 272 -22.29 1.05 -9.65
CA VAL A 272 -22.95 1.24 -8.36
C VAL A 272 -23.59 2.63 -8.29
N MET A 273 -24.81 2.70 -7.78
CA MET A 273 -25.50 3.95 -7.51
C MET A 273 -24.81 4.67 -6.35
N ARG A 274 -24.44 5.94 -6.55
CA ARG A 274 -23.73 6.76 -5.55
C ARG A 274 -24.70 7.58 -4.72
N ASP A 275 -25.47 6.89 -3.88
CA ASP A 275 -26.47 7.48 -2.99
C ASP A 275 -25.98 7.53 -1.53
N GLU A 276 -26.90 7.73 -0.58
CA GLU A 276 -26.57 7.72 0.85
C GLU A 276 -26.09 6.35 1.35
N ASN A 277 -26.55 5.25 0.76
CA ASN A 277 -26.14 3.90 1.15
C ASN A 277 -24.74 3.58 0.66
N TYR A 278 -24.40 4.03 -0.55
CA TYR A 278 -23.02 4.03 -1.04
C TYR A 278 -22.09 4.78 -0.09
N GLU A 279 -22.44 6.00 0.32
CA GLU A 279 -21.62 6.79 1.24
C GLU A 279 -21.47 6.12 2.62
N LYS A 280 -22.51 5.45 3.13
CA LYS A 280 -22.41 4.64 4.36
C LYS A 280 -21.48 3.44 4.18
N ALA A 281 -21.60 2.73 3.07
CA ALA A 281 -20.75 1.58 2.75
C ALA A 281 -19.27 1.99 2.61
N MET A 282 -19.00 3.12 1.96
CA MET A 282 -17.65 3.67 1.83
C MET A 282 -17.05 4.09 3.18
N LYS A 283 -17.84 4.63 4.12
CA LYS A 283 -17.35 4.91 5.47
C LYS A 283 -16.96 3.64 6.23
N LEU A 284 -17.74 2.57 6.10
CA LEU A 284 -17.39 1.26 6.68
C LEU A 284 -16.11 0.70 6.06
N LEU A 285 -15.93 0.86 4.74
CA LEU A 285 -14.72 0.47 4.04
C LEU A 285 -13.50 1.27 4.50
N GLU A 286 -13.61 2.60 4.58
CA GLU A 286 -12.54 3.47 5.10
C GLU A 286 -12.18 3.09 6.54
N GLU A 287 -13.16 2.82 7.41
CA GLU A 287 -12.91 2.34 8.76
C GLU A 287 -12.22 0.98 8.79
N ALA A 288 -12.66 0.03 7.96
CA ALA A 288 -12.07 -1.30 7.83
C ALA A 288 -10.60 -1.23 7.37
N VAL A 289 -10.32 -0.32 6.44
CA VAL A 289 -8.98 -0.08 5.92
C VAL A 289 -8.09 0.59 6.95
N ASP A 290 -8.55 1.68 7.57
CA ASP A 290 -7.75 2.51 8.49
C ASP A 290 -7.47 1.80 9.82
N LYS A 291 -8.29 0.81 10.20
CA LYS A 291 -8.11 0.04 11.44
C LYS A 291 -7.54 -1.34 11.18
N GLN A 292 -8.31 -2.24 10.54
CA GLN A 292 -7.95 -3.65 10.46
C GLN A 292 -6.86 -3.89 9.42
N LEU A 293 -7.01 -3.38 8.19
CA LEU A 293 -5.99 -3.57 7.14
C LEU A 293 -4.67 -2.87 7.50
N PHE A 294 -4.75 -1.61 7.92
CA PHE A 294 -3.59 -0.86 8.39
C PHE A 294 -2.93 -1.51 9.61
N GLY A 295 -3.73 -1.95 10.60
CA GLY A 295 -3.23 -2.69 11.76
C GLY A 295 -2.47 -3.95 11.37
N ALA A 296 -3.04 -4.75 10.46
CA ALA A 296 -2.40 -5.98 9.96
C ALA A 296 -1.06 -5.70 9.25
N LEU A 297 -0.96 -4.61 8.48
CA LEU A 297 0.30 -4.18 7.86
C LEU A 297 1.36 -3.83 8.91
N VAL A 298 0.99 -3.08 9.94
CA VAL A 298 1.92 -2.67 11.01
C VAL A 298 2.36 -3.87 11.84
N ASP A 299 1.45 -4.78 12.17
CA ASP A 299 1.75 -6.00 12.92
C ASP A 299 2.73 -6.91 12.15
N GLU A 300 2.55 -7.01 10.83
CA GLU A 300 3.45 -7.77 9.97
C GLU A 300 4.83 -7.09 9.82
N LEU A 301 4.87 -5.76 9.75
CA LEU A 301 6.13 -5.00 9.77
C LEU A 301 6.89 -5.20 11.09
N GLU A 302 6.20 -5.13 12.24
CA GLU A 302 6.83 -5.41 13.55
C GLU A 302 7.38 -6.83 13.60
N ARG A 303 6.59 -7.81 13.14
CA ARG A 303 7.00 -9.22 13.12
C ARG A 303 8.24 -9.42 12.25
N LEU A 304 8.32 -8.79 11.09
CA LEU A 304 9.51 -8.85 10.23
C LEU A 304 10.70 -8.13 10.88
N ALA A 305 10.49 -6.92 11.41
CA ALA A 305 11.53 -6.09 12.02
C ALA A 305 12.18 -6.76 13.24
N GLN A 306 11.47 -7.61 13.97
CA GLN A 306 11.96 -8.34 15.15
C GLN A 306 12.73 -9.64 14.82
N LYS A 307 12.75 -10.10 13.57
CA LYS A 307 13.51 -11.32 13.22
C LYS A 307 15.01 -11.14 13.47
N PRO A 308 15.74 -12.12 14.01
CA PRO A 308 17.16 -11.94 14.30
C PRO A 308 17.99 -11.65 13.03
N GLU A 309 17.68 -12.35 11.94
CA GLU A 309 18.36 -12.21 10.65
C GLU A 309 17.33 -12.06 9.53
N TRP A 310 17.74 -11.41 8.44
CA TRP A 310 16.94 -11.29 7.22
C TRP A 310 17.63 -11.95 6.04
N THR A 311 16.87 -12.77 5.34
CA THR A 311 17.14 -13.26 3.99
C THR A 311 16.75 -12.20 2.95
N LEU A 312 17.25 -12.33 1.71
CA LEU A 312 16.87 -11.41 0.61
C LEU A 312 15.34 -11.31 0.41
N PRO A 313 14.56 -12.40 0.42
CA PRO A 313 13.09 -12.30 0.33
C PRO A 313 12.44 -11.56 1.51
N GLU A 314 13.04 -11.56 2.70
CA GLU A 314 12.53 -10.81 3.85
C GLU A 314 12.83 -9.32 3.73
N ILE A 315 13.99 -8.96 3.18
CA ILE A 315 14.35 -7.58 2.83
C ILE A 315 13.35 -7.04 1.78
N ASP A 316 13.09 -7.81 0.73
CA ASP A 316 12.13 -7.44 -0.32
C ASP A 316 10.73 -7.25 0.24
N ARG A 317 10.26 -8.19 1.06
CA ARG A 317 8.93 -8.14 1.69
C ARG A 317 8.79 -6.97 2.66
N TYR A 318 9.80 -6.71 3.47
CA TYR A 318 9.81 -5.55 4.36
C TYR A 318 9.77 -4.25 3.57
N GLY A 319 10.58 -4.16 2.51
CA GLY A 319 10.56 -3.05 1.55
C GLY A 319 9.19 -2.80 0.94
N GLU A 320 8.55 -3.85 0.43
CA GLU A 320 7.19 -3.84 -0.12
C GLU A 320 6.18 -3.30 0.90
N PHE A 321 6.19 -3.79 2.14
CA PHE A 321 5.27 -3.32 3.18
C PHE A 321 5.50 -1.87 3.60
N VAL A 322 6.76 -1.45 3.70
CA VAL A 322 7.08 -0.03 3.94
C VAL A 322 6.63 0.85 2.77
N SER A 323 6.64 0.33 1.53
CA SER A 323 6.11 1.04 0.36
C SER A 323 4.59 1.25 0.38
N TYR A 324 3.83 0.37 1.05
CA TYR A 324 2.42 0.64 1.32
C TYR A 324 2.27 1.68 2.44
N LEU A 325 3.03 1.50 3.52
CA LEU A 325 2.99 2.39 4.69
C LEU A 325 3.33 3.85 4.35
N GLU A 326 4.29 4.09 3.44
CA GLU A 326 4.66 5.45 3.02
C GLU A 326 3.54 6.20 2.27
N HIS A 327 2.52 5.49 1.79
CA HIS A 327 1.38 6.05 1.08
C HIS A 327 0.14 6.23 1.98
N GLU A 328 0.16 5.70 3.20
CA GLU A 328 -0.93 5.81 4.18
C GLU A 328 -1.10 7.25 4.70
N PRO A 329 -2.32 7.67 5.12
CA PRO A 329 -2.56 8.97 5.75
C PRO A 329 -1.58 9.27 6.90
N ILE A 330 -1.20 10.54 7.04
CA ILE A 330 -0.16 10.92 8.02
C ILE A 330 -0.65 10.76 9.46
N GLU A 331 -1.96 10.90 9.67
CA GLU A 331 -2.65 10.73 10.94
C GLU A 331 -2.54 9.28 11.45
N LEU A 332 -2.57 8.30 10.53
CA LEU A 332 -2.35 6.90 10.87
C LEU A 332 -0.89 6.64 11.26
N LEU A 333 0.07 7.28 10.58
CA LEU A 333 1.48 7.21 10.94
C LEU A 333 1.76 7.82 12.32
N GLU A 334 1.10 8.92 12.68
CA GLU A 334 1.16 9.51 14.02
C GLU A 334 0.62 8.55 15.08
N ALA A 335 -0.48 7.85 14.80
CA ALA A 335 -1.06 6.89 15.73
C ALA A 335 -0.12 5.72 16.07
N ILE A 336 0.81 5.38 15.17
CA ILE A 336 1.78 4.29 15.37
C ILE A 336 3.21 4.78 15.63
N GLU A 337 3.43 6.08 15.87
CA GLU A 337 4.79 6.65 15.91
C GLU A 337 5.70 6.04 17.00
N LYS A 338 5.09 5.38 18.00
CA LYS A 338 5.74 4.69 19.12
C LYS A 338 5.75 3.17 19.00
N ARG A 339 5.37 2.62 17.83
CA ARG A 339 5.41 1.16 17.54
C ARG A 339 6.79 0.77 16.98
N PRO A 340 7.39 -0.37 17.40
CA PRO A 340 8.78 -0.72 17.04
C PRO A 340 8.86 -1.50 15.71
N PHE A 341 8.60 -0.81 14.60
CA PHE A 341 8.59 -1.45 13.28
C PHE A 341 9.73 -1.03 12.34
N ILE A 342 10.54 -0.03 12.71
CA ILE A 342 11.73 0.33 11.94
C ILE A 342 12.91 -0.50 12.43
N ARG A 343 13.58 -1.22 11.51
CA ARG A 343 14.76 -2.03 11.83
C ARG A 343 16.05 -1.21 11.82
N LEU A 344 16.92 -1.47 12.79
CA LEU A 344 18.31 -1.03 12.84
C LEU A 344 19.25 -2.11 12.27
N LEU A 345 20.44 -1.72 11.81
CA LEU A 345 21.43 -2.66 11.26
C LEU A 345 21.90 -3.72 12.27
N ASP A 346 21.87 -3.40 13.57
CA ASP A 346 22.20 -4.34 14.65
C ASP A 346 21.08 -5.34 14.97
N GLY A 347 20.00 -5.33 14.18
CA GLY A 347 18.84 -6.21 14.32
C GLY A 347 17.82 -5.74 15.36
N LYS A 348 18.10 -4.68 16.13
CA LYS A 348 17.12 -4.08 17.04
C LYS A 348 16.07 -3.28 16.25
N THR A 349 14.99 -2.92 16.93
CA THR A 349 13.92 -2.10 16.39
C THR A 349 13.89 -0.71 17.04
N ILE A 350 13.48 0.30 16.28
CA ILE A 350 13.30 1.68 16.74
C ILE A 350 11.92 2.22 16.32
N HIS A 351 11.47 3.26 17.02
CA HIS A 351 10.23 3.98 16.76
C HIS A 351 10.47 5.22 15.90
N LEU A 352 9.46 5.65 15.13
CA LEU A 352 9.55 6.90 14.36
C LEU A 352 9.78 8.13 15.26
N ASP A 353 9.13 8.19 16.42
CA ASP A 353 9.30 9.31 17.38
C ASP A 353 10.73 9.37 17.93
N ALA A 354 11.35 8.21 18.19
CA ALA A 354 12.75 8.14 18.63
C ALA A 354 13.73 8.61 17.54
N LEU A 355 13.45 8.31 16.27
CA LEU A 355 14.21 8.83 15.14
C LEU A 355 14.08 10.35 15.01
N TYR A 356 12.90 10.91 15.27
CA TYR A 356 12.69 12.36 15.29
C TYR A 356 13.49 13.05 16.42
N GLU A 357 13.50 12.49 17.63
CA GLU A 357 14.31 13.04 18.73
C GLU A 357 15.82 12.91 18.47
N ALA A 358 16.27 11.81 17.84
CA ALA A 358 17.65 11.68 17.38
C ALA A 358 18.00 12.76 16.34
N TRP A 359 17.14 12.96 15.34
CA TRP A 359 17.30 14.02 14.35
C TRP A 359 17.33 15.41 14.96
N LYS A 360 16.46 15.70 15.93
CA LYS A 360 16.39 16.99 16.61
C LYS A 360 17.64 17.27 17.45
N ARG A 361 18.24 16.23 18.04
CA ARG A 361 19.49 16.32 18.81
C ARG A 361 20.71 16.54 17.90
N ASP A 362 20.80 15.78 16.81
CA ASP A 362 22.04 15.66 16.02
C ASP A 362 21.96 16.34 14.63
N GLY A 363 20.78 16.79 14.23
CA GLY A 363 20.48 17.33 12.90
C GLY A 363 20.32 16.28 11.80
N ARG A 364 20.49 14.99 12.13
CA ARG A 364 20.58 13.87 11.17
C ARG A 364 20.17 12.53 11.79
N VAL A 365 19.85 11.58 10.93
CA VAL A 365 19.56 10.16 11.19
C VAL A 365 20.50 9.35 10.32
N LEU A 366 21.15 8.36 10.91
CA LEU A 366 22.09 7.49 10.19
C LEU A 366 21.34 6.36 9.50
N VAL A 367 21.71 6.09 8.26
CA VAL A 367 21.11 5.05 7.43
C VAL A 367 22.20 4.32 6.67
N ALA A 368 22.20 3.00 6.72
CA ALA A 368 23.07 2.16 5.90
C ALA A 368 22.36 0.87 5.47
N ASP A 369 22.78 0.33 4.33
CA ASP A 369 22.17 -0.81 3.64
C ASP A 369 22.95 -2.12 3.82
N GLY A 370 23.96 -2.11 4.67
CA GLY A 370 24.70 -3.29 5.07
C GLY A 370 25.61 -3.03 6.27
N PRO A 371 26.03 -4.10 6.97
CA PRO A 371 27.00 -3.99 8.05
C PRO A 371 28.39 -3.64 7.54
N SER A 372 29.16 -2.98 8.39
CA SER A 372 30.56 -2.57 8.22
C SER A 372 31.21 -2.45 9.59
N ASP A 373 32.55 -2.43 9.64
CA ASP A 373 33.30 -2.22 10.89
C ASP A 373 32.83 -0.94 11.62
N LEU A 374 32.55 0.14 10.87
CA LEU A 374 32.05 1.40 11.43
C LEU A 374 30.65 1.25 12.05
N THR A 375 29.72 0.56 11.37
CA THR A 375 28.37 0.38 11.92
C THR A 375 28.37 -0.53 13.14
N ASP A 376 29.29 -1.49 13.22
CA ASP A 376 29.46 -2.37 14.38
C ASP A 376 29.99 -1.57 15.60
N GLU A 377 30.97 -0.69 15.38
CA GLU A 377 31.45 0.22 16.43
C GLU A 377 30.38 1.21 16.89
N LEU A 378 29.59 1.77 15.97
CA LEU A 378 28.47 2.65 16.30
C LEU A 378 27.39 1.92 17.11
N SER A 379 27.10 0.67 16.77
CA SER A 379 26.18 -0.19 17.52
C SER A 379 26.69 -0.43 18.95
N ALA A 380 28.00 -0.70 19.13
CA ALA A 380 28.61 -0.86 20.45
C ALA A 380 28.54 0.42 21.32
N LEU A 381 28.37 1.59 20.70
CA LEU A 381 28.19 2.89 21.35
C LEU A 381 26.71 3.28 21.51
N ASP A 382 25.76 2.37 21.25
CA ASP A 382 24.31 2.61 21.25
C ASP A 382 23.89 3.78 20.32
N VAL A 383 24.61 3.97 19.21
CA VAL A 383 24.25 4.94 18.16
C VAL A 383 23.38 4.23 17.12
N PRO A 384 22.10 4.62 16.95
CA PRO A 384 21.19 3.93 16.06
C PRO A 384 21.52 4.21 14.59
N VAL A 385 21.70 3.13 13.81
CA VAL A 385 21.81 3.16 12.35
C VAL A 385 20.64 2.40 11.76
N VAL A 386 19.76 3.10 11.05
CA VAL A 386 18.58 2.48 10.41
C VAL A 386 19.04 1.60 9.26
N TYR A 387 18.48 0.39 9.20
CA TYR A 387 18.69 -0.48 8.05
C TYR A 387 17.84 0.02 6.87
N GLY A 388 18.48 0.77 5.96
CA GLY A 388 17.82 1.49 4.88
C GLY A 388 18.80 1.91 3.79
N ARG A 389 18.31 2.42 2.66
CA ARG A 389 19.22 2.89 1.59
C ARG A 389 19.77 4.29 1.92
N PRO A 390 21.11 4.51 1.95
CA PRO A 390 21.67 5.85 2.06
C PRO A 390 21.44 6.69 0.78
N PRO A 391 21.71 8.01 0.81
CA PRO A 391 21.61 8.89 -0.37
C PRO A 391 22.65 8.58 -1.46
N THR A 392 22.46 7.52 -2.25
CA THR A 392 23.32 7.21 -3.41
C THR A 392 22.77 7.79 -4.71
N SER A 393 23.64 8.09 -5.69
CA SER A 393 23.30 8.58 -7.04
C SER A 393 22.76 7.51 -8.01
N SER A 394 22.63 6.26 -7.56
CA SER A 394 22.15 5.14 -8.37
C SER A 394 20.61 5.18 -8.51
N THR A 395 20.13 4.96 -9.73
CA THR A 395 18.71 4.95 -10.12
C THR A 395 18.03 3.58 -10.00
N TYR A 396 18.69 2.57 -9.43
CA TYR A 396 18.06 1.25 -9.25
C TYR A 396 17.05 1.26 -8.09
N ASP A 397 15.93 0.58 -8.29
CA ASP A 397 14.88 0.43 -7.29
C ASP A 397 15.37 -0.53 -6.20
N HIS A 398 15.93 0.03 -5.13
CA HIS A 398 16.44 -0.75 -4.01
C HIS A 398 15.29 -1.10 -3.05
N PRO A 399 15.18 -2.34 -2.56
CA PRO A 399 14.07 -2.75 -1.69
C PRO A 399 13.89 -1.89 -0.44
N LEU A 400 14.98 -1.33 0.09
CA LEU A 400 14.97 -0.47 1.28
C LEU A 400 14.84 1.04 0.99
N GLU A 401 14.65 1.47 -0.26
CA GLU A 401 14.39 2.87 -0.59
C GLU A 401 13.07 3.41 0.03
N PRO A 402 11.96 2.64 0.11
CA PRO A 402 10.75 3.07 0.80
C PRO A 402 10.99 3.48 2.27
N VAL A 403 11.94 2.84 2.97
CA VAL A 403 12.30 3.20 4.36
C VAL A 403 12.79 4.64 4.45
N ARG A 404 13.65 5.04 3.51
CA ARG A 404 14.19 6.41 3.42
C ARG A 404 13.06 7.42 3.18
N ARG A 405 12.17 7.12 2.25
CA ARG A 405 11.03 7.99 1.89
C ARG A 405 10.03 8.13 3.04
N LEU A 406 9.71 7.04 3.73
CA LEU A 406 8.85 7.04 4.92
C LEU A 406 9.43 7.93 6.03
N ILE A 407 10.70 7.72 6.43
CA ILE A 407 11.32 8.48 7.51
C ILE A 407 11.38 9.96 7.13
N ARG A 408 11.78 10.28 5.90
CA ARG A 408 11.82 11.67 5.43
C ARG A 408 10.44 12.32 5.49
N ARG A 409 9.39 11.63 5.02
CA ARG A 409 8.01 12.10 5.06
C ARG A 409 7.57 12.40 6.50
N TYR A 410 7.84 11.48 7.43
CA TYR A 410 7.51 11.66 8.84
C TYR A 410 8.28 12.83 9.49
N LEU A 411 9.61 12.93 9.27
CA LEU A 411 10.43 14.03 9.79
C LEU A 411 9.95 15.39 9.27
N THR A 412 9.69 15.52 7.96
CA THR A 412 9.16 16.76 7.38
C THR A 412 7.84 17.15 8.03
N HIS A 413 6.91 16.20 8.20
CA HIS A 413 5.64 16.44 8.87
C HIS A 413 5.82 16.93 10.32
N ARG A 414 6.60 16.23 11.14
CA ARG A 414 6.85 16.62 12.54
C ARG A 414 7.50 17.99 12.66
N VAL A 415 8.40 18.35 11.74
CA VAL A 415 8.99 19.70 11.71
C VAL A 415 7.92 20.75 11.40
N GLU A 416 7.05 20.50 10.41
CA GLU A 416 5.97 21.41 10.03
C GLU A 416 4.93 21.64 11.13
N THR A 417 4.65 20.64 11.97
CA THR A 417 3.66 20.77 13.05
C THR A 417 4.17 21.56 14.27
N THR A 418 5.49 21.74 14.42
CA THR A 418 6.07 22.60 15.47
C THR A 418 5.70 24.08 15.30
N LEU A 419 5.70 24.85 16.39
CA LEU A 419 5.38 26.30 16.36
C LEU A 419 6.32 27.07 15.40
N VAL A 420 7.62 26.77 15.45
CA VAL A 420 8.63 27.37 14.57
C VAL A 420 8.43 26.91 13.11
N GLY A 421 8.04 25.65 12.90
CA GLY A 421 7.70 25.11 11.59
C GLY A 421 6.50 25.80 10.95
N ARG A 422 5.42 25.98 11.71
CA ARG A 422 4.21 26.70 11.27
C ARG A 422 4.52 28.15 10.88
N ILE A 423 5.31 28.85 11.69
CA ILE A 423 5.75 30.22 11.41
C ILE A 423 6.56 30.25 10.11
N ARG A 424 7.54 29.37 9.94
CA ARG A 424 8.36 29.32 8.72
C ARG A 424 7.56 28.97 7.46
N LYS A 425 6.60 28.05 7.56
CA LYS A 425 5.69 27.69 6.47
C LYS A 425 4.81 28.88 6.07
N PHE A 426 4.30 29.61 7.06
CA PHE A 426 3.54 30.85 6.84
C PHE A 426 4.38 31.93 6.12
N PHE A 427 5.67 32.01 6.41
CA PHE A 427 6.62 32.92 5.73
C PHE A 427 7.19 32.37 4.41
N GLY A 428 6.64 31.27 3.85
CA GLY A 428 7.04 30.73 2.55
C GLY A 428 8.43 30.08 2.52
N GLN A 429 9.04 29.79 3.68
CA GLN A 429 10.31 29.06 3.72
C GLN A 429 10.09 27.57 3.40
N ASN A 430 10.87 27.05 2.45
CA ASN A 430 10.76 25.66 2.00
C ASN A 430 11.40 24.71 3.01
N LEU A 431 10.66 24.27 4.04
CA LEU A 431 11.16 23.39 5.10
C LEU A 431 11.70 22.04 4.58
N LYS A 432 11.31 21.64 3.37
CA LYS A 432 11.88 20.47 2.67
C LYS A 432 13.39 20.53 2.56
N THR A 433 14.01 21.72 2.40
CA THR A 433 15.47 21.86 2.28
C THR A 433 16.23 21.60 3.58
N LYS A 434 15.59 21.75 4.76
CA LYS A 434 16.20 21.41 6.05
C LYS A 434 16.21 19.92 6.34
N THR A 435 15.21 19.19 5.82
CA THR A 435 15.16 17.72 5.89
C THR A 435 15.88 17.06 4.72
N SER A 436 16.19 17.79 3.65
CA SER A 436 17.08 17.33 2.58
C SER A 436 18.50 17.23 3.14
N GLY A 437 19.01 16.01 3.33
CA GLY A 437 20.27 15.73 4.03
C GLY A 437 20.10 15.33 5.50
N SER A 438 18.85 15.13 5.98
CA SER A 438 18.58 14.59 7.32
C SER A 438 18.89 13.10 7.46
N LEU A 439 18.95 12.37 6.37
CA LEU A 439 19.32 10.95 6.34
C LEU A 439 20.70 10.88 5.69
N THR A 440 21.67 10.31 6.39
CA THR A 440 23.08 10.36 5.99
C THR A 440 23.74 9.00 6.25
N ALA A 441 24.71 8.66 5.42
CA ALA A 441 25.50 7.45 5.64
C ALA A 441 26.45 7.64 6.83
N PRO A 442 26.69 6.60 7.66
CA PRO A 442 27.65 6.67 8.77
C PRO A 442 29.02 7.22 8.37
N GLU A 443 29.54 6.85 7.20
CA GLU A 443 30.85 7.24 6.67
C GLU A 443 30.98 8.73 6.35
N ASP A 444 29.87 9.43 6.06
CA ASP A 444 29.88 10.88 5.83
C ASP A 444 29.93 11.66 7.16
N VAL A 445 29.64 10.98 8.27
CA VAL A 445 29.43 11.58 9.59
C VAL A 445 30.55 11.22 10.55
N TYR A 446 30.94 9.96 10.58
CA TYR A 446 31.88 9.42 11.55
C TYR A 446 33.19 9.09 10.88
N LEU A 447 34.27 9.39 11.60
CA LEU A 447 35.62 9.08 11.20
C LEU A 447 36.16 7.98 12.14
N PRO A 448 36.69 6.87 11.61
CA PRO A 448 37.46 5.94 12.41
C PRO A 448 38.77 6.61 12.84
N VAL A 449 39.07 6.52 14.13
CA VAL A 449 40.22 7.15 14.78
C VAL A 449 41.03 6.10 15.52
N VAL A 450 42.23 5.85 15.03
CA VAL A 450 43.20 4.98 15.72
C VAL A 450 44.00 5.87 16.66
N LEU A 451 43.61 5.89 17.94
CA LEU A 451 44.33 6.62 18.97
C LEU A 451 45.63 5.91 19.32
N ASP A 452 46.72 6.66 19.36
CA ASP A 452 47.98 6.11 19.82
C ASP A 452 47.94 5.86 21.33
N LYS A 453 48.39 4.67 21.77
CA LYS A 453 48.50 4.35 23.21
C LYS A 453 49.44 5.34 23.91
N GLU A 454 50.54 5.68 23.23
CA GLU A 454 51.50 6.70 23.61
C GLU A 454 51.87 7.50 22.36
N VAL A 455 52.12 8.80 22.51
CA VAL A 455 52.54 9.64 21.38
C VAL A 455 53.86 9.08 20.81
N PRO A 456 53.97 8.82 19.49
CA PRO A 456 55.19 8.30 18.89
C PRO A 456 56.41 9.16 19.24
N GLU A 457 57.56 8.52 19.49
CA GLU A 457 58.77 9.19 19.98
C GLU A 457 59.23 10.36 19.09
N GLU A 458 59.01 10.28 17.78
CA GLU A 458 59.30 11.35 16.82
C GLU A 458 58.42 12.60 16.99
N ALA A 459 57.18 12.43 17.46
CA ALA A 459 56.20 13.50 17.62
C ALA A 459 56.08 13.99 19.07
N LYS A 460 56.56 13.20 20.02
CA LYS A 460 56.41 13.42 21.46
C LYS A 460 56.91 14.79 21.93
N PRO A 461 58.11 15.28 21.56
CA PRO A 461 58.57 16.59 21.99
C PRO A 461 57.69 17.75 21.49
N LEU A 462 57.21 17.66 20.24
CA LEU A 462 56.33 18.66 19.63
C LEU A 462 54.97 18.71 20.34
N VAL A 463 54.36 17.54 20.54
CA VAL A 463 53.01 17.42 21.11
C VAL A 463 53.01 17.79 22.60
N GLU A 464 54.00 17.33 23.37
CA GLU A 464 54.11 17.67 24.79
C GLU A 464 54.37 19.16 25.01
N THR A 465 55.21 19.77 24.18
CA THR A 465 55.48 21.21 24.24
C THR A 465 54.22 22.01 23.89
N ALA A 466 53.52 21.64 22.81
CA ALA A 466 52.23 22.28 22.46
C ALA A 466 51.17 22.11 23.57
N ALA A 467 51.08 20.93 24.18
CA ALA A 467 50.19 20.67 25.31
C ALA A 467 50.52 21.55 26.53
N ARG A 468 51.82 21.76 26.81
CA ARG A 468 52.27 22.66 27.88
C ARG A 468 51.87 24.10 27.60
N LEU A 469 52.09 24.59 26.37
CA LEU A 469 51.71 25.95 25.96
C LEU A 469 50.20 26.19 26.15
N LEU A 470 49.37 25.25 25.69
CA LEU A 470 47.91 25.31 25.87
C LEU A 470 47.51 25.32 27.35
N LYS A 471 48.26 24.63 28.21
CA LYS A 471 48.02 24.62 29.66
C LYS A 471 48.41 25.94 30.33
N GLU A 472 49.49 26.59 29.88
CA GLU A 472 49.97 27.87 30.43
C GLU A 472 48.99 29.01 30.20
N ILE A 473 48.33 29.05 29.04
CA ILE A 473 47.26 30.02 28.74
C ILE A 473 45.88 29.59 29.25
N ASP A 474 45.81 28.55 30.08
CA ASP A 474 44.58 27.90 30.55
C ASP A 474 43.54 27.64 29.44
N ALA A 475 43.99 27.16 28.28
CA ALA A 475 43.12 26.91 27.12
C ALA A 475 42.00 25.89 27.38
N GLY A 476 42.06 25.21 28.53
CA GLY A 476 40.99 24.34 29.00
C GLY A 476 40.92 23.01 28.27
N TYR A 477 42.02 22.50 27.72
CA TYR A 477 42.14 21.12 27.23
C TYR A 477 42.67 20.20 28.35
N ARG A 478 42.14 18.97 28.43
CA ARG A 478 42.57 17.96 29.43
C ARG A 478 43.78 17.18 28.95
N LYS A 479 43.82 16.85 27.65
CA LYS A 479 44.84 16.02 27.01
C LYS A 479 45.00 16.47 25.57
N LEU A 480 46.24 16.51 25.09
CA LEU A 480 46.59 16.55 23.68
C LEU A 480 47.39 15.28 23.37
N THR A 481 46.99 14.54 22.34
CA THR A 481 47.62 13.28 21.92
C THR A 481 47.67 13.19 20.40
N THR A 482 48.02 12.03 19.85
CA THR A 482 48.10 11.77 18.41
C THR A 482 47.15 10.65 18.00
N CYS A 483 46.74 10.68 16.74
CA CYS A 483 45.95 9.63 16.13
C CYS A 483 46.26 9.47 14.64
N GLU A 484 45.87 8.34 14.07
CA GLU A 484 45.68 8.16 12.63
C GLU A 484 44.18 8.14 12.33
N LEU A 485 43.79 8.75 11.20
CA LEU A 485 42.42 8.66 10.71
C LEU A 485 42.35 7.55 9.67
N GLY A 486 41.41 6.62 9.82
CA GLY A 486 41.27 5.46 8.92
C GLY A 486 40.81 5.78 7.49
N SER A 487 40.75 7.06 7.10
CA SER A 487 40.46 7.50 5.72
C SER A 487 41.49 8.54 5.27
N PRO A 488 42.26 8.31 4.19
CA PRO A 488 43.28 9.23 3.68
C PRO A 488 42.68 10.36 2.82
N ASP A 489 41.53 10.90 3.21
CA ASP A 489 40.85 11.98 2.48
C ASP A 489 41.64 13.31 2.60
N ASP A 490 41.70 14.09 1.52
CA ASP A 490 42.33 15.42 1.50
C ASP A 490 41.61 16.43 2.42
N ASP A 491 40.36 16.14 2.81
CA ASP A 491 39.50 16.95 3.68
C ASP A 491 39.54 16.46 5.16
N ALA A 492 40.45 15.55 5.49
CA ALA A 492 40.62 15.03 6.85
C ALA A 492 41.00 16.15 7.83
N PRO A 493 40.37 16.24 9.01
CA PRO A 493 40.68 17.31 9.96
C PRO A 493 42.08 17.12 10.55
N LEU A 494 42.74 18.25 10.85
CA LEU A 494 44.00 18.26 11.58
C LEU A 494 43.83 17.76 13.02
N PHE A 495 42.71 18.10 13.67
CA PHE A 495 42.41 17.69 15.04
C PHE A 495 41.06 16.99 15.12
N VAL A 496 40.97 16.00 16.01
CA VAL A 496 39.71 15.45 16.51
C VAL A 496 39.55 15.83 17.98
N LEU A 497 38.34 16.27 18.34
CA LEU A 497 38.04 16.77 19.68
C LEU A 497 36.82 16.05 20.26
N ALA A 498 36.91 15.67 21.53
CA ALA A 498 35.77 15.15 22.30
C ALA A 498 35.98 15.34 23.80
N ARG A 499 34.91 15.12 24.59
CA ARG A 499 35.02 15.04 26.05
C ARG A 499 35.96 13.91 26.51
N THR A 500 35.94 12.81 25.76
CA THR A 500 36.78 11.62 25.89
C THR A 500 37.00 11.12 24.48
N LEU A 501 38.26 10.96 24.05
CA LEU A 501 38.55 10.44 22.71
C LEU A 501 38.15 8.95 22.63
N GLY A 502 37.56 8.56 21.51
CA GLY A 502 37.14 7.18 21.23
C GLY A 502 37.66 6.68 19.88
N PRO A 503 37.44 5.39 19.58
CA PRO A 503 37.83 4.78 18.31
C PRO A 503 37.02 5.32 17.11
N VAL A 504 35.88 5.98 17.37
CA VAL A 504 35.02 6.60 16.36
C VAL A 504 34.66 8.01 16.78
N MET A 505 34.81 8.97 15.88
CA MET A 505 34.59 10.39 16.18
C MET A 505 33.58 11.01 15.22
N ALA A 506 32.57 11.70 15.75
CA ALA A 506 31.56 12.39 14.96
C ALA A 506 32.11 13.71 14.40
N ARG A 507 31.91 13.96 13.11
CA ARG A 507 32.09 15.29 12.51
C ARG A 507 30.98 16.21 13.03
N PRO A 508 31.29 17.41 13.56
CA PRO A 508 30.27 18.37 13.99
C PRO A 508 29.31 18.71 12.85
N PRO A 509 28.00 18.92 13.12
CA PRO A 509 27.08 19.41 12.11
C PRO A 509 27.53 20.78 11.60
N ARG A 510 27.57 20.99 10.28
CA ARG A 510 27.93 22.31 9.70
C ARG A 510 26.97 23.39 10.20
N GLY A 511 27.50 24.45 10.84
CA GLY A 511 26.76 25.65 11.21
C GLY A 511 26.02 25.61 12.56
N VAL A 512 26.29 24.63 13.41
CA VAL A 512 25.82 24.65 14.81
C VAL A 512 26.97 25.14 15.67
N ALA A 513 26.88 26.39 16.17
CA ALA A 513 27.76 26.86 17.24
C ALA A 513 27.44 26.03 18.50
N GLU A 514 28.45 25.38 19.08
CA GLU A 514 28.28 24.56 20.27
C GLU A 514 27.93 25.44 21.48
N ASP A 515 26.64 25.51 21.80
CA ASP A 515 26.13 26.20 22.99
C ASP A 515 26.25 25.30 24.25
N ARG A 516 27.45 24.73 24.49
CA ARG A 516 27.67 23.77 25.60
C ARG A 516 28.91 24.11 26.45
N PRO A 517 28.75 24.55 27.71
CA PRO A 517 29.89 24.74 28.60
C PRO A 517 30.16 23.56 29.57
N ALA A 518 31.44 23.49 29.97
CA ALA A 518 31.99 23.09 31.28
C ALA A 518 32.58 21.68 31.54
N LYS A 519 33.18 21.00 30.54
CA LYS A 519 34.30 20.07 30.82
C LYS A 519 35.43 20.25 29.80
N ARG A 520 36.67 20.27 30.28
CA ARG A 520 37.89 20.38 29.45
C ARG A 520 37.94 19.22 28.43
N PRO A 521 37.87 19.46 27.10
CA PRO A 521 37.91 18.41 26.09
C PRO A 521 39.33 17.81 25.95
N GLU A 522 39.39 16.62 25.36
CA GLU A 522 40.58 15.95 24.88
C GLU A 522 40.70 16.19 23.38
N ALA A 523 41.93 16.42 22.91
CA ALA A 523 42.24 16.62 21.50
C ALA A 523 43.27 15.58 21.04
N ALA A 524 43.11 15.05 19.83
CA ALA A 524 44.15 14.29 19.16
C ALA A 524 44.49 14.95 17.83
N VAL A 525 45.78 15.08 17.52
CA VAL A 525 46.25 15.56 16.22
C VAL A 525 46.43 14.38 15.26
N ASN A 526 45.90 14.53 14.05
CA ASN A 526 46.03 13.57 12.98
C ASN A 526 47.47 13.56 12.44
N ARG A 527 48.18 12.45 12.65
CA ARG A 527 49.58 12.27 12.24
C ARG A 527 49.77 12.30 10.73
N ASP A 528 48.74 11.90 9.98
CA ASP A 528 48.80 11.86 8.53
C ASP A 528 48.48 13.20 7.86
N HIS A 529 47.98 14.17 8.63
CA HIS A 529 47.62 15.47 8.09
C HIS A 529 48.87 16.21 7.55
N PRO A 530 48.84 16.75 6.31
CA PRO A 530 50.00 17.41 5.70
C PRO A 530 50.60 18.53 6.57
N HIS A 531 49.74 19.32 7.22
CA HIS A 531 50.17 20.37 8.16
C HIS A 531 50.94 19.82 9.36
N PHE A 532 50.50 18.70 9.96
CA PHE A 532 51.21 18.11 11.10
C PHE A 532 52.58 17.56 10.68
N ARG A 533 52.66 16.86 9.54
CA ARG A 533 53.93 16.39 8.97
C ARG A 533 54.90 17.56 8.70
N ARG A 534 54.38 18.71 8.27
CA ARG A 534 55.19 19.92 8.07
C ARG A 534 55.68 20.51 9.38
N LEU A 535 54.86 20.50 10.43
CA LEU A 535 55.26 20.94 11.77
C LEU A 535 56.32 20.02 12.38
N LEU A 536 56.26 18.71 12.16
CA LEU A 536 57.33 17.79 12.57
C LEU A 536 58.68 18.14 11.91
N GLN A 537 58.67 18.43 10.61
CA GLN A 537 59.88 18.87 9.89
C GLN A 537 60.42 20.21 10.42
N LEU A 538 59.51 21.15 10.74
CA LEU A 538 59.87 22.44 11.32
C LEU A 538 60.44 22.27 12.74
N HIS A 539 59.87 21.37 13.54
CA HIS A 539 60.30 21.12 14.91
C HIS A 539 61.77 20.67 14.97
N ALA A 540 62.27 19.96 13.95
CA ALA A 540 63.68 19.58 13.87
C ALA A 540 64.66 20.77 13.79
N HIS A 541 64.20 21.94 13.35
CA HIS A 541 65.02 23.13 13.13
C HIS A 541 64.61 24.31 14.05
N SER A 542 63.35 24.35 14.47
CA SER A 542 62.77 25.41 15.30
C SER A 542 61.65 24.83 16.19
N PRO A 543 62.03 24.10 17.27
CA PRO A 543 61.10 23.41 18.16
C PRO A 543 59.99 24.31 18.74
N GLU A 544 60.37 25.51 19.15
CA GLU A 544 59.49 26.48 19.80
C GLU A 544 58.41 26.99 18.84
N ILE A 545 58.82 27.38 17.63
CA ILE A 545 57.91 27.86 16.59
C ILE A 545 56.94 26.76 16.16
N ALA A 546 57.43 25.53 15.96
CA ALA A 546 56.58 24.41 15.57
C ALA A 546 55.53 24.09 16.63
N SER A 547 55.92 24.09 17.91
CA SER A 547 55.02 23.81 19.04
C SER A 547 53.98 24.92 19.23
N TYR A 548 54.38 26.18 19.08
CA TYR A 548 53.47 27.32 19.04
C TYR A 548 52.46 27.19 17.89
N CYS A 549 52.92 26.92 16.68
CA CYS A 549 52.05 26.76 15.51
C CYS A 549 51.04 25.61 15.71
N LEU A 550 51.46 24.48 16.30
CA LEU A 550 50.56 23.38 16.60
C LEU A 550 49.47 23.79 17.60
N ALA A 551 49.87 24.42 18.72
CA ALA A 551 48.93 24.92 19.73
C ALA A 551 47.95 25.95 19.15
N LYS A 552 48.46 26.89 18.34
CA LYS A 552 47.65 27.91 17.66
C LYS A 552 46.69 27.30 16.65
N SER A 553 47.11 26.29 15.90
CA SER A 553 46.22 25.60 14.97
C SER A 553 45.02 24.98 15.70
N LEU A 554 45.20 24.44 16.90
CA LEU A 554 44.07 23.91 17.69
C LEU A 554 43.09 25.00 18.12
N LEU A 555 43.61 26.16 18.57
CA LEU A 555 42.77 27.30 18.95
C LEU A 555 41.98 27.88 17.76
N LEU A 556 42.60 27.91 16.59
CA LEU A 556 41.96 28.35 15.34
C LEU A 556 40.89 27.38 14.86
N THR A 557 41.10 26.07 14.99
CA THR A 557 40.10 25.05 14.60
C THR A 557 38.82 25.19 15.42
N GLU A 558 38.93 25.56 16.70
CA GLU A 558 37.80 25.68 17.62
C GLU A 558 37.27 27.11 17.77
N ASP A 559 37.82 28.07 17.01
CA ASP A 559 37.50 29.51 17.13
C ASP A 559 37.56 29.99 18.60
N ARG A 560 38.59 29.55 19.34
CA ARG A 560 38.68 29.65 20.81
C ARG A 560 39.92 30.40 21.27
N LEU A 561 39.74 31.34 22.20
CA LEU A 561 40.83 32.12 22.83
C LEU A 561 41.77 32.78 21.81
N LEU A 562 41.21 33.28 20.70
CA LEU A 562 41.99 33.93 19.64
C LEU A 562 42.75 35.17 20.13
N ASP A 563 42.22 35.85 21.16
CA ASP A 563 42.86 37.03 21.76
C ASP A 563 44.09 36.68 22.64
N ALA A 564 44.27 35.40 23.01
CA ALA A 564 45.39 34.94 23.84
C ALA A 564 46.67 34.66 23.03
N ASP A 565 46.71 35.06 21.75
CA ASP A 565 47.84 34.80 20.84
C ASP A 565 49.16 35.40 21.37
N VAL A 566 49.10 36.60 21.98
CA VAL A 566 50.28 37.25 22.57
C VAL A 566 50.82 36.45 23.76
N ASP A 567 49.94 35.93 24.60
CA ASP A 567 50.31 35.11 25.76
C ASP A 567 50.88 33.76 25.32
N LEU A 568 50.32 33.17 24.25
CA LEU A 568 50.81 31.93 23.65
C LEU A 568 52.20 32.11 23.01
N ILE A 569 52.46 33.26 22.35
CA ILE A 569 53.79 33.62 21.85
C ILE A 569 54.77 33.78 23.01
N ALA A 570 54.40 34.52 24.05
CA ALA A 570 55.25 34.74 25.23
C ALA A 570 55.62 33.42 25.93
N ALA A 571 54.66 32.49 26.06
CA ALA A 571 54.86 31.15 26.60
C ALA A 571 55.81 30.28 25.76
N SER A 572 55.85 30.50 24.44
CA SER A 572 56.70 29.72 23.52
C SER A 572 58.16 30.18 23.46
N MET A 573 58.46 31.40 23.90
CA MET A 573 59.82 31.94 23.88
C MET A 573 60.66 31.26 24.97
N PRO A 574 61.91 30.83 24.68
CA PRO A 574 62.79 30.29 25.71
C PRO A 574 62.99 31.35 26.79
N ALA A 575 62.89 30.96 28.07
CA ALA A 575 63.20 31.84 29.19
C ALA A 575 64.58 32.46 28.93
N ALA A 576 64.65 33.79 28.84
CA ALA A 576 65.90 34.49 28.62
C ALA A 576 66.91 34.00 29.66
N ALA A 577 67.97 33.34 29.21
CA ALA A 577 69.05 32.92 30.07
C ALA A 577 69.56 34.16 30.82
N GLN A 578 69.34 34.19 32.14
CA GLN A 578 69.96 35.16 33.03
C GLN A 578 71.45 34.88 33.16
#